data_AF-A0A068UJP2-F1
#
_entry.id   AF-A0A068UJP2-F1
#
_cell.length_a   1.000
_cell.length_b   1.000
_cell.length_c   1.000
_cell.angle_alpha   90.00
_cell.angle_beta   90.00
_cell.angle_gamma   90.00
#
_symmetry.space_group_name_H-M   'P 1'
#
loop_
_entity.id
_entity.type
_entity.pdbx_description
1 polymer ?
#
loop_
_entity_poly.entity_id
_entity_poly.type
_entity_poly.pdbx_seq_one_letter_code
_entity_poly.pdbx_strand_id
1 'polypeptide(L)' 'MGKLVKIGESLLNKMVSRVNPMTGLSEPIDNGGTNADALKRVAKLLSKEKRLRQSKSQQKNKELN' A
#
# COMPACT_ATOMS: atom_id res chain seq x y z
N MET A 1 -3.76 -23.75 8.26
CA MET A 1 -3.76 -22.27 8.32
C MET A 1 -2.49 -21.65 8.92
N GLY A 2 -1.96 -22.11 10.06
CA GLY A 2 -0.84 -21.43 10.74
C GLY A 2 0.45 -21.23 9.92
N LYS A 3 0.75 -22.09 8.93
CA LYS A 3 1.93 -21.93 8.07
C LYS A 3 1.83 -20.72 7.12
N LEU A 4 0.66 -20.47 6.54
CA LEU A 4 0.46 -19.35 5.61
C LEU A 4 0.50 -18.00 6.34
N VAL A 5 -0.05 -17.94 7.56
CA VAL A 5 0.04 -16.74 8.41
C VAL A 5 1.51 -16.39 8.69
N LYS A 6 2.31 -17.37 9.13
CA LYS A 6 3.76 -17.18 9.36
C LYS A 6 4.50 -16.72 8.10
N ILE A 7 4.12 -17.23 6.93
CA ILE A 7 4.69 -16.77 5.65
C ILE A 7 4.32 -15.31 5.42
N GLY A 8 3.06 -14.92 5.60
CA GLY A 8 2.60 -13.55 5.46
C GLY A 8 3.33 -12.58 6.40
N GLU A 9 3.47 -12.94 7.68
CA GLU A 9 4.22 -12.18 8.68
C GLU A 9 5.70 -12.04 8.30
N SER A 10 6.33 -13.09 7.78
CA SER A 10 7.71 -13.04 7.28
C SER A 10 7.84 -12.13 6.05
N LEU A 11 6.88 -12.16 5.13
CA LEU A 11 6.88 -11.33 3.91
C LEU A 11 6.86 -9.84 4.22
N LEU A 12 6.23 -9.41 5.32
CA LEU A 12 6.22 -8.01 5.74
C LEU A 12 7.63 -7.44 5.94
N ASN A 13 8.56 -8.25 6.43
CA ASN A 13 9.95 -7.85 6.68
C ASN A 13 10.86 -7.98 5.45
N LYS A 14 10.40 -8.63 4.38
CA LYS A 14 11.18 -8.74 3.13
C LYS A 14 11.10 -7.44 2.33
N MET A 15 12.10 -7.24 1.47
CA MET A 15 12.11 -6.13 0.52
C MET A 15 10.91 -6.22 -0.42
N VAL A 16 10.40 -5.06 -0.82
CA VAL A 16 9.43 -4.99 -1.92
C VAL A 16 10.03 -5.66 -3.15
N SER A 17 9.24 -6.49 -3.80
CA SER A 17 9.64 -7.23 -4.99
C SER A 17 8.72 -6.91 -6.15
N ARG A 18 9.23 -7.04 -7.37
CA ARG A 18 8.46 -6.95 -8.61
C ARG A 18 8.75 -8.19 -9.45
N VAL A 19 7.73 -8.67 -10.16
CA VAL A 19 7.91 -9.75 -11.13
C VAL A 19 8.73 -9.23 -12.30
N ASN A 20 9.86 -9.88 -12.56
CA ASN A 20 10.67 -9.64 -13.74
C ASN A 20 9.95 -10.27 -14.95
N PRO A 21 9.58 -9.48 -15.98
CA PRO A 21 8.81 -10.00 -17.12
C PRO A 21 9.57 -11.02 -17.97
N MET A 22 10.90 -11.01 -17.93
CA MET A 22 11.75 -11.91 -18.71
C MET A 22 11.94 -13.27 -18.01
N THR A 23 12.18 -13.24 -16.68
CA THR A 23 12.46 -14.46 -15.90
C THR A 23 11.21 -15.04 -15.24
N GLY A 24 10.15 -14.25 -15.10
CA GLY A 24 8.94 -14.60 -14.34
C GLY A 24 9.16 -14.63 -12.82
N LEU A 25 10.37 -14.34 -12.34
CA LEU A 25 10.72 -14.39 -10.92
C LEU A 25 10.37 -13.09 -10.20
N SER A 26 10.05 -13.21 -8.92
CA SER A 26 9.83 -12.06 -8.03
C SER A 26 11.17 -11.58 -7.50
N GLU A 27 11.64 -10.44 -8.00
CA GLU A 27 12.96 -9.88 -7.69
C GLU A 27 12.81 -8.62 -6.82
N PRO A 28 13.65 -8.43 -5.78
CA PRO A 28 13.66 -7.21 -4.98
C PRO A 28 13.88 -5.96 -5.83
N ILE A 29 13.23 -4.85 -5.46
CA ILE A 29 13.49 -3.55 -6.09
C ILE A 29 14.42 -2.71 -5.20
N ASP A 30 15.38 -2.04 -5.83
CA ASP A 30 16.28 -1.12 -5.14
C ASP A 30 15.50 0.05 -4.54
N ASN A 31 15.90 0.46 -3.34
CA ASN A 31 15.28 1.56 -2.58
C ASN A 31 13.78 1.40 -2.27
N GLY A 32 13.19 0.22 -2.48
CA GLY A 32 11.77 -0.04 -2.19
C GLY A 32 11.43 -0.12 -0.70
N GLY A 33 12.42 -0.39 0.14
CA GLY A 33 12.24 -0.71 1.57
C GLY A 33 11.54 -2.05 1.77
N THR A 34 11.01 -2.28 2.97
CA THR A 34 10.25 -3.51 3.27
C THR A 34 8.80 -3.43 2.77
N ASN A 35 8.14 -4.58 2.62
CA ASN A 35 6.71 -4.63 2.31
C ASN A 35 5.87 -3.92 3.37
N ALA A 36 6.23 -4.04 4.66
CA ALA A 36 5.56 -3.31 5.74
C ALA A 36 5.63 -1.80 5.55
N ASP A 37 6.80 -1.27 5.16
CA ASP A 37 6.96 0.18 4.92
C ASP A 37 6.16 0.63 3.70
N ALA A 38 6.15 -0.15 2.63
CA ALA A 38 5.34 0.13 1.45
C ALA A 38 3.85 0.16 1.78
N LEU A 39 3.35 -0.81 2.55
CA LEU A 39 1.96 -0.84 3.00
C LEU A 39 1.61 0.36 3.88
N LYS A 40 2.49 0.79 4.80
CA LYS A 40 2.29 2.01 5.58
C LYS A 40 2.19 3.25 4.69
N ARG A 41 3.04 3.37 3.66
CA ARG A 41 2.97 4.47 2.68
C ARG A 41 1.64 4.47 1.94
N VAL A 42 1.18 3.32 1.45
CA VAL A 42 -0.11 3.17 0.76
C VAL A 42 -1.26 3.54 1.70
N ALA A 43 -1.28 3.03 2.93
CA ALA A 43 -2.30 3.37 3.92
C ALA A 43 -2.39 4.89 4.18
N LYS A 44 -1.23 5.57 4.27
CA LYS A 44 -1.16 7.03 4.42
C LYS A 44 -1.76 7.76 3.22
N LEU A 45 -1.46 7.32 1.99
CA LEU A 45 -2.01 7.89 0.75
C LEU A 45 -3.54 7.72 0.71
N LEU A 46 -4.03 6.51 0.98
CA LEU A 46 -5.47 6.22 0.98
C LEU A 46 -6.22 7.04 2.04
N SER A 47 -5.65 7.19 3.24
CA SER A 47 -6.23 8.02 4.31
C SER A 47 -6.32 9.51 3.92
N LYS A 48 -5.24 10.05 3.31
CA LYS A 48 -5.23 11.43 2.81
C LYS A 48 -6.30 11.64 1.74
N GLU A 49 -6.38 10.74 0.78
CA GLU A 49 -7.34 10.82 -0.33
C GLU A 49 -8.79 10.72 0.16
N LYS A 50 -9.07 9.80 1.11
CA LYS A 50 -10.39 9.69 1.74
C LYS A 50 -10.82 11.02 2.37
N ARG A 51 -9.93 11.65 3.15
CA ARG A 51 -10.20 12.95 3.79
C ARG A 51 -10.42 14.04 2.75
N LEU A 52 -9.61 14.09 1.69
CA LEU A 52 -9.76 15.07 0.62
C LEU A 52 -11.14 14.98 -0.04
N ARG A 53 -11.59 13.76 -0.36
CA ARG A 53 -12.94 13.56 -0.93
C ARG A 53 -14.04 13.99 0.03
N GLN A 54 -13.92 13.66 1.31
CA GLN A 54 -14.90 14.07 2.32
C GLN A 54 -15.00 15.60 2.45
N SER A 55 -13.86 16.29 2.51
CA SER A 55 -13.83 17.76 2.58
C SER A 55 -14.46 18.41 1.33
N LYS A 56 -14.16 17.90 0.14
CA LYS A 56 -14.78 18.40 -1.11
C LYS A 56 -16.29 18.20 -1.14
N SER A 57 -16.78 17.05 -0.68
CA SER A 57 -18.22 16.80 -0.57
C SER A 57 -18.89 17.74 0.43
N GLN A 58 -18.25 18.02 1.57
CA GLN A 58 -18.77 18.98 2.56
C GLN A 58 -18.82 20.41 2.02
N GLN A 59 -17.81 20.84 1.26
CA GLN A 59 -17.81 22.15 0.60
C GLN A 59 -18.94 22.28 -0.41
N LYS A 60 -19.09 21.29 -1.31
CA LYS A 60 -20.19 21.25 -2.28
C LYS A 60 -21.57 21.33 -1.61
N ASN A 61 -21.76 20.62 -0.50
CA ASN A 61 -23.03 20.66 0.23
C ASN A 61 -23.30 22.03 0.88
N LYS A 62 -22.27 22.79 1.27
CA LYS A 62 -22.44 24.15 1.80
C LYS A 62 -22.80 25.16 0.71
N GLU A 63 -22.32 24.98 -0.52
CA GLU A 63 -22.64 25.84 -1.66
C GLU A 63 -24.08 25.64 -2.20
N LEU A 64 -24.71 24.52 -1.85
CA LEU A 64 -26.07 24.16 -2.28
C LEU A 64 -27.16 24.51 -1.27
N ASN A 65 -26.79 25.05 -0.09
CA ASN A 65 -27.69 25.50 0.97
C ASN A 65 -27.53 27.01 1.19
#